data_AF-V6KEU8-F1
#
_entry.id   AF-V6KEU8-F1
#
_cell.length_a   1.000
_cell.length_b   1.000
_cell.length_c   1.000
_cell.angle_alpha   90.00
_cell.angle_beta   90.00
_cell.angle_gamma   90.00
#
_symmetry.space_group_name_H-M   'P 1'
#
loop_
_entity.id
_entity.type
_entity.pdbx_description
1 polymer ?
#
loop_
_entity_poly.entity_id
_entity_poly.type
_entity_poly.pdbx_seq_one_letter_code
_entity_poly.pdbx_strand_id
1 'polypeptide(L)'
;MTDFPVLWAASGTLARTLPWQIDPSRCPENYRTHIIITDRRVVITGFPDDDLLRDQVLWEAGRSQIACVERMRYSSVGGEAKVHFTDGSWCRLAPPNKRQYWPVLRHLVHPPELVPWDALTPRQRAYVESYLSSVSDRDSSVAPVVTRRPSGKFLIEVTTTQRVKPDLGVLKPFCFMSQAGGRGGFDPNDL
;
A
#
# COMPACT_ATOMS: atom_id res chain seq x y z
N MET A 1 23.69 -15.60 0.83
CA MET A 1 23.21 -14.72 1.91
C MET A 1 23.89 -13.38 1.68
N THR A 2 23.26 -12.51 0.90
CA THR A 2 23.84 -11.23 0.47
C THR A 2 22.69 -10.23 0.44
N ASP A 3 22.29 -9.82 1.64
CA ASP A 3 21.28 -8.79 1.83
C ASP A 3 21.85 -7.42 1.45
N PHE A 4 20.95 -6.50 1.07
CA PHE A 4 21.27 -5.16 0.60
C PHE A 4 22.14 -4.40 1.61
N PRO A 5 23.35 -3.91 1.25
CA PRO A 5 24.09 -3.04 2.15
C PRO A 5 23.32 -1.73 2.28
N VAL A 6 22.90 -1.41 3.50
CA VAL A 6 22.44 -0.06 3.84
C VAL A 6 23.63 0.86 3.60
N LEU A 7 23.61 1.63 2.51
CA LEU A 7 24.76 2.47 2.14
C LEU A 7 25.00 3.65 3.09
N TRP A 8 24.04 4.03 3.94
CA TRP A 8 24.29 4.91 5.09
C TRP A 8 23.07 4.91 6.04
N ALA A 9 23.24 4.41 7.26
CA ALA A 9 22.37 4.78 8.37
C ALA A 9 22.91 6.08 8.98
N ALA A 10 22.03 7.04 9.31
CA ALA A 10 22.47 8.19 10.11
C ALA A 10 23.00 7.68 11.46
N SER A 11 23.98 8.38 12.04
CA SER A 11 24.55 8.02 13.34
C SER A 11 23.44 7.83 14.38
N GLY A 12 23.48 6.72 15.14
CA GLY A 12 22.47 6.37 16.13
C GLY A 12 21.15 5.81 15.57
N THR A 13 21.06 5.51 14.28
CA THR A 13 19.87 4.87 13.67
C THR A 13 20.15 3.45 13.22
N LEU A 14 19.15 2.56 13.34
CA LEU A 14 19.23 1.17 12.88
C LEU A 14 18.51 1.03 11.54
N ALA A 15 19.24 0.74 10.47
CA ALA A 15 18.62 0.46 9.18
C ALA A 15 18.48 -1.05 8.97
N ARG A 16 17.27 -1.50 8.61
CA ARG A 16 17.00 -2.88 8.23
C ARG A 16 17.36 -3.11 6.77
N THR A 17 17.95 -4.26 6.51
CA THR A 17 18.11 -4.76 5.15
C THR A 17 16.78 -5.26 4.60
N LEU A 18 16.62 -5.14 3.29
CA LEU A 18 15.53 -5.75 2.54
C LEU A 18 16.11 -6.77 1.55
N PRO A 19 15.32 -7.72 1.04
CA PRO A 19 15.77 -8.70 0.07
C PRO A 19 16.37 -8.01 -1.17
N TRP A 20 17.54 -8.45 -1.62
CA TRP A 20 18.23 -7.84 -2.74
C TRP A 20 17.44 -7.91 -4.05
N GLN A 21 16.50 -8.87 -4.17
CA GLN A 21 15.66 -9.07 -5.35
C GLN A 21 14.73 -7.89 -5.64
N ILE A 22 14.48 -6.99 -4.68
CA ILE A 22 13.64 -5.80 -4.92
C ILE A 22 14.40 -4.69 -5.65
N ASP A 23 15.73 -4.80 -5.77
CA ASP A 23 16.55 -3.85 -6.50
C ASP A 23 16.43 -4.12 -8.01
N PRO A 24 15.86 -3.19 -8.81
CA PRO A 24 15.69 -3.41 -10.24
C PRO A 24 17.01 -3.63 -10.98
N SER A 25 18.14 -3.16 -10.44
CA SER A 25 19.46 -3.38 -11.06
C SER A 25 20.05 -4.76 -10.80
N ARG A 26 19.47 -5.53 -9.87
CA ARG A 26 19.92 -6.87 -9.46
C ARG A 26 18.87 -7.96 -9.71
N CYS A 27 17.60 -7.59 -9.81
CA CYS A 27 16.51 -8.52 -10.09
C CYS A 27 16.73 -9.18 -11.46
N PRO A 28 16.77 -10.53 -11.55
CA PRO A 28 16.84 -11.23 -12.83
C PRO A 28 15.67 -10.85 -13.75
N GLU A 29 15.87 -10.89 -15.07
CA GLU A 29 14.84 -10.53 -16.06
C GLU A 29 13.56 -11.39 -15.94
N ASN A 30 13.71 -12.66 -15.57
CA ASN A 30 12.61 -13.60 -15.38
C ASN A 30 12.17 -13.71 -13.90
N TYR A 31 12.33 -12.64 -13.13
CA TYR A 31 11.96 -12.60 -11.73
C TYR A 31 11.19 -11.32 -11.44
N ARG A 32 10.10 -11.45 -10.71
CA ARG A 32 9.30 -10.30 -10.25
C ARG A 32 9.10 -10.37 -8.75
N THR A 33 8.95 -9.21 -8.11
CA THR A 33 8.63 -9.12 -6.68
C THR A 33 7.34 -8.35 -6.48
N HIS A 34 6.45 -8.83 -5.60
CA HIS A 34 5.28 -8.07 -5.15
C HIS A 34 5.40 -7.70 -3.69
N ILE A 35 4.78 -6.58 -3.33
CA ILE A 35 4.49 -6.23 -1.95
C ILE A 35 3.00 -6.44 -1.69
N ILE A 36 2.69 -7.22 -0.67
CA ILE A 36 1.33 -7.52 -0.23
C ILE A 36 1.16 -6.89 1.14
N ILE A 37 0.17 -6.01 1.27
CA ILE A 37 -0.13 -5.29 2.51
C ILE A 37 -1.50 -5.73 3.00
N THR A 38 -1.54 -6.20 4.24
CA THR A 38 -2.77 -6.60 4.94
C THR A 38 -2.91 -5.83 6.25
N ASP A 39 -4.04 -6.00 6.90
CA ASP A 39 -4.27 -5.52 8.27
C ASP A 39 -3.32 -6.18 9.31
N ARG A 40 -2.79 -7.37 9.01
CA ARG A 40 -1.95 -8.15 9.93
C ARG A 40 -0.46 -8.06 9.66
N ARG A 41 -0.06 -7.96 8.39
CA ARG A 41 1.34 -8.06 7.97
C ARG A 41 1.61 -7.43 6.60
N VAL A 42 2.89 -7.14 6.37
CA VAL A 42 3.47 -6.78 5.07
C VAL A 42 4.36 -7.92 4.64
N VAL A 43 4.16 -8.39 3.42
CA VAL A 43 4.92 -9.50 2.84
C VAL A 43 5.51 -9.04 1.52
N ILE A 44 6.79 -9.32 1.30
CA ILE A 44 7.43 -9.21 -0.01
C ILE A 44 7.58 -10.63 -0.54
N THR A 45 6.95 -10.90 -1.68
CA THR A 45 7.04 -12.18 -2.37
C THR A 45 7.85 -12.04 -3.64
N GLY A 46 8.59 -13.09 -3.98
CA GLY A 46 9.30 -13.22 -5.24
C GLY A 46 8.71 -14.34 -6.08
N PHE A 47 8.55 -14.08 -7.37
CA PHE A 47 8.03 -15.01 -8.36
C PHE A 47 9.11 -15.19 -9.42
N PRO A 48 9.76 -16.35 -9.50
CA PRO A 48 10.48 -16.72 -10.71
C PRO A 48 9.42 -16.98 -11.79
N ASP A 49 9.44 -16.22 -12.88
CA ASP A 49 8.59 -16.49 -14.03
C ASP A 49 8.93 -17.91 -14.56
N ASP A 50 7.89 -18.68 -14.90
CA ASP A 50 7.84 -20.11 -15.33
C ASP A 50 7.42 -21.17 -14.28
N ASP A 51 7.28 -20.85 -12.99
CA ASP A 51 6.73 -21.80 -12.00
C ASP A 51 5.94 -21.12 -10.88
N LEU A 52 4.61 -21.04 -11.05
CA LEU A 52 3.67 -20.47 -10.05
C LEU A 52 3.64 -21.25 -8.72
N LEU A 53 4.27 -22.43 -8.64
CA LEU A 53 4.39 -23.20 -7.40
C LEU A 53 5.64 -22.81 -6.60
N ARG A 54 6.46 -21.87 -7.10
CA ARG A 54 7.72 -21.42 -6.47
C ARG A 54 7.66 -20.03 -5.86
N ASP A 55 6.46 -19.50 -5.62
CA ASP A 55 6.29 -18.24 -4.90
C ASP A 55 7.03 -18.29 -3.56
N GLN A 56 7.97 -17.38 -3.38
CA GLN A 56 8.81 -17.34 -2.19
C GLN A 56 8.48 -16.11 -1.36
N VAL A 57 8.23 -16.29 -0.07
CA VAL A 57 8.26 -15.18 0.89
C VAL A 57 9.72 -14.78 1.09
N LEU A 58 10.08 -13.59 0.61
CA LEU A 58 11.43 -13.04 0.72
C LEU A 58 11.63 -12.26 2.01
N TRP A 59 10.56 -11.60 2.47
CA TRP A 59 10.57 -10.80 3.68
C TRP A 59 9.15 -10.62 4.22
N GLU A 60 9.03 -10.56 5.54
CA GLU A 60 7.76 -10.35 6.22
C GLU A 60 7.97 -9.51 7.48
N ALA A 61 7.02 -8.61 7.75
CA ALA A 61 6.89 -7.94 9.04
C ALA A 61 5.42 -7.87 9.46
N GLY A 62 5.17 -8.03 10.76
CA GLY A 62 3.85 -7.78 11.33
C GLY A 62 3.45 -6.32 11.16
N ARG A 63 2.17 -6.05 10.88
CA ARG A 63 1.65 -4.69 10.71
C ARG A 63 1.84 -3.85 11.97
N SER A 64 1.77 -4.48 13.13
CA SER A 64 2.03 -3.87 14.44
C SER A 64 3.48 -3.48 14.67
N GLN A 65 4.43 -4.03 13.90
CA GLN A 65 5.85 -3.65 13.98
C GLN A 65 6.16 -2.40 13.16
N ILE A 66 5.24 -1.94 12.31
CA ILE A 66 5.39 -0.74 11.47
C ILE A 66 4.73 0.43 12.18
N ALA A 67 5.54 1.39 12.60
CA ALA A 67 5.09 2.61 13.29
C ALA A 67 4.43 3.59 12.31
N CYS A 68 5.13 3.92 11.22
CA CYS A 68 4.61 4.80 10.17
C CYS A 68 5.42 4.66 8.88
N VAL A 69 4.91 5.26 7.80
CA VAL A 69 5.63 5.40 6.54
C VAL A 69 5.71 6.86 6.16
N GLU A 70 6.92 7.34 5.95
CA GLU A 70 7.20 8.72 5.55
C GLU A 70 7.46 8.79 4.05
N ARG A 71 6.78 9.71 3.37
CA ARG A 71 7.08 10.04 1.97
C ARG A 71 8.30 10.95 1.89
N MET A 72 9.36 10.50 1.24
CA MET A 72 10.59 11.27 1.07
C MET A 72 10.43 12.26 -0.10
N ARG A 73 10.01 13.50 0.21
CA ARG A 73 9.67 14.56 -0.77
C ARG A 73 10.88 15.14 -1.54
N TYR A 74 12.10 14.89 -1.07
CA TYR A 74 13.33 15.49 -1.59
C TYR A 74 14.06 14.66 -2.66
N SER A 75 13.64 13.42 -2.92
CA SER A 75 14.22 12.67 -4.03
C SER A 75 13.75 13.31 -5.36
N SER A 76 14.65 13.55 -6.30
CA SER A 76 14.31 13.84 -7.72
C SER A 76 13.40 12.75 -8.32
N VAL A 77 13.27 11.63 -7.61
CA VAL A 77 12.43 10.48 -7.88
C VAL A 77 11.02 10.58 -7.26
N GLY A 78 10.69 11.53 -6.38
CA GLY A 78 9.33 11.78 -5.85
C GLY A 78 8.56 10.57 -5.29
N GLY A 79 9.24 9.43 -5.09
CA GLY A 79 8.64 8.11 -4.99
C GLY A 79 9.15 7.28 -3.82
N GLU A 80 10.26 7.64 -3.18
CA GLU A 80 10.79 6.86 -2.06
C GLU A 80 9.93 7.00 -0.79
N ALA A 81 9.77 5.88 -0.09
CA ALA A 81 9.16 5.79 1.22
C ALA A 81 10.20 5.31 2.24
N LYS A 82 10.20 5.94 3.41
CA LYS A 82 10.91 5.44 4.58
C LYS A 82 9.89 4.77 5.51
N VAL A 83 10.05 3.47 5.71
CA VAL A 83 9.23 2.70 6.65
C VAL A 83 9.94 2.74 7.99
N HIS A 84 9.25 3.23 9.02
CA HIS A 84 9.75 3.27 10.39
C HIS A 84 9.11 2.15 11.19
N PHE A 85 9.93 1.40 11.95
CA PHE A 85 9.48 0.30 12.78
C PHE A 85 9.37 0.72 14.25
N THR A 86 8.57 0.00 15.03
CA THR A 86 8.32 0.29 16.45
C THR A 86 9.54 0.12 17.35
N ASP A 87 10.55 -0.63 16.89
CA ASP A 87 11.84 -0.77 17.57
C ASP A 87 12.84 0.35 17.24
N GLY A 88 12.39 1.39 16.52
CA GLY A 88 13.22 2.53 16.12
C GLY A 88 14.07 2.28 14.87
N SER A 89 14.03 1.08 14.29
CA SER A 89 14.70 0.80 13.03
C SER A 89 13.91 1.30 11.83
N TRP A 90 14.53 1.34 10.64
CA TRP A 90 13.87 1.78 9.42
C TRP A 90 14.38 1.08 8.16
N CYS A 91 13.58 1.05 7.09
CA CYS A 91 14.04 0.69 5.74
C CYS A 91 13.53 1.70 4.70
N ARG A 92 14.11 1.67 3.49
CA ARG A 92 13.67 2.47 2.35
C ARG A 92 13.07 1.58 1.29
N LEU A 93 11.94 2.02 0.74
CA LEU A 93 11.26 1.39 -0.38
C LEU A 93 11.13 2.40 -1.52
N ALA A 94 11.59 2.02 -2.70
CA ALA A 94 11.40 2.79 -3.92
C ALA A 94 10.44 2.01 -4.84
N PRO A 95 9.17 2.41 -4.97
CA PRO A 95 8.29 1.84 -5.96
C PRO A 95 8.81 2.14 -7.38
N PRO A 96 8.69 1.19 -8.33
CA PRO A 96 9.27 1.32 -9.66
C PRO A 96 8.65 2.43 -10.53
N ASN A 97 7.49 2.99 -10.15
CA ASN A 97 6.83 4.08 -10.86
C ASN A 97 6.17 5.07 -9.88
N LYS A 98 6.59 6.34 -9.98
CA LYS A 98 6.17 7.47 -9.14
C LYS A 98 4.66 7.73 -9.13
N ARG A 99 3.95 7.42 -10.24
CA ARG A 99 2.53 7.77 -10.41
C ARG A 99 1.57 6.62 -10.09
N GLN A 100 1.99 5.37 -10.28
CA GLN A 100 1.08 4.22 -10.24
C GLN A 100 1.12 3.44 -8.92
N TYR A 101 2.27 3.41 -8.23
CA TYR A 101 2.44 2.51 -7.07
C TYR A 101 2.48 3.21 -5.71
N TRP A 102 2.56 4.55 -5.67
CA TRP A 102 2.38 5.29 -4.42
C TRP A 102 1.05 4.99 -3.71
N PRO A 103 -0.09 4.79 -4.43
CA PRO A 103 -1.34 4.36 -3.80
C PRO A 103 -1.21 3.09 -2.95
N VAL A 104 -0.31 2.16 -3.26
CA VAL A 104 -0.15 0.93 -2.45
C VAL A 104 0.45 1.24 -1.08
N LEU A 105 1.38 2.20 -0.99
CA LEU A 105 2.04 2.54 0.26
C LEU A 105 1.13 3.31 1.24
N ARG A 106 0.00 3.88 0.78
CA ARG A 106 -1.01 4.54 1.64
C ARG A 106 -1.56 3.63 2.74
N HIS A 107 -1.53 2.31 2.51
CA HIS A 107 -1.99 1.31 3.46
C HIS A 107 -1.01 1.12 4.64
N LEU A 108 0.22 1.64 4.52
CA LEU A 108 1.26 1.54 5.54
C LEU A 108 1.43 2.81 6.35
N VAL A 109 1.05 3.98 5.82
CA VAL A 109 1.33 5.25 6.48
C VAL A 109 0.60 5.38 7.81
N HIS A 110 -0.66 4.95 7.85
CA HIS A 110 -1.46 4.89 9.06
C HIS A 110 -2.07 3.50 9.24
N PRO A 111 -2.22 3.00 10.47
CA PRO A 111 -3.10 1.88 10.73
C PRO A 111 -4.49 2.21 10.15
N PRO A 112 -5.04 1.41 9.24
CA PRO A 112 -6.34 1.71 8.66
C PRO A 112 -7.42 1.62 9.74
N GLU A 113 -8.10 2.73 10.03
CA GLU A 113 -9.32 2.72 10.81
C GLU A 113 -10.47 2.30 9.90
N LEU A 114 -10.76 1.00 9.87
CA LEU A 114 -11.88 0.44 9.11
C LEU A 114 -13.20 0.93 9.72
N VAL A 115 -14.06 1.46 8.87
CA VAL A 115 -15.37 2.00 9.26
C VAL A 115 -16.44 1.01 8.81
N PRO A 116 -17.12 0.33 9.73
CA PRO A 116 -18.17 -0.62 9.36
C PRO A 116 -19.38 0.13 8.80
N TRP A 117 -20.17 -0.58 7.99
CA TRP A 117 -21.29 0.01 7.24
C TRP A 117 -22.35 0.68 8.13
N ASP A 118 -22.62 0.07 9.28
CA ASP A 118 -23.57 0.55 10.27
C ASP A 118 -23.11 1.83 10.99
N ALA A 119 -21.80 2.07 11.09
CA ALA A 119 -21.23 3.30 11.62
C ALA A 119 -21.34 4.50 10.68
N LEU A 120 -21.65 4.29 9.39
CA LEU A 120 -21.86 5.37 8.43
C LEU A 120 -23.22 6.05 8.62
N THR A 121 -23.25 7.38 8.47
CA THR A 121 -24.51 8.12 8.43
C THR A 121 -25.32 7.78 7.17
N PRO A 122 -26.64 7.99 7.15
CA PRO A 122 -27.45 7.74 5.94
C PRO A 122 -26.92 8.45 4.69
N ARG A 123 -26.43 9.69 4.86
CA ARG A 123 -25.85 10.47 3.76
C ARG A 123 -24.52 9.89 3.26
N GLN A 124 -23.67 9.41 4.17
CA GLN A 124 -22.43 8.72 3.80
C GLN A 124 -22.71 7.42 3.05
N ARG A 125 -23.67 6.61 3.52
CA ARG A 125 -24.08 5.38 2.84
C ARG A 125 -24.58 5.65 1.42
N ALA A 126 -25.45 6.64 1.26
CA ALA A 126 -25.95 7.06 -0.05
C ALA A 126 -24.81 7.49 -1.00
N TYR A 127 -23.78 8.17 -0.49
CA TYR A 127 -22.61 8.54 -1.29
C TYR A 127 -21.79 7.30 -1.68
N VAL A 128 -21.57 6.35 -0.76
CA VAL A 128 -20.88 5.09 -1.07
C VAL A 128 -21.66 4.31 -2.13
N GLU A 129 -22.96 4.13 -1.98
CA GLU A 129 -23.82 3.44 -2.96
C GLU A 129 -23.80 4.09 -4.34
N SER A 130 -23.85 5.43 -4.37
CA SER A 130 -23.71 6.22 -5.60
C SER A 130 -22.36 5.96 -6.28
N TYR A 131 -21.27 5.95 -5.51
CA TYR A 131 -19.95 5.63 -6.03
C TYR A 131 -19.85 4.18 -6.51
N LEU A 132 -20.36 3.21 -5.76
CA LEU A 132 -20.40 1.80 -6.17
C LEU A 132 -21.11 1.63 -7.51
N SER A 133 -22.21 2.33 -7.72
CA SER A 133 -22.98 2.28 -8.96
C SER A 133 -22.22 2.90 -10.15
N SER A 134 -21.24 3.77 -9.89
CA SER A 134 -20.38 4.38 -10.91
C SER A 134 -19.21 3.50 -11.36
N VAL A 135 -18.87 2.45 -10.60
CA VAL A 135 -17.78 1.52 -10.93
C VAL A 135 -18.37 0.29 -11.62
N SER A 136 -18.33 0.28 -12.95
CA SER A 136 -19.02 -0.71 -13.80
C SER A 136 -18.47 -2.13 -13.69
N ASP A 137 -17.16 -2.28 -13.41
CA ASP A 137 -16.47 -3.57 -13.31
C ASP A 137 -16.26 -4.03 -11.86
N ARG A 138 -17.02 -3.48 -10.91
CA ARG A 138 -16.93 -3.90 -9.51
C ARG A 138 -17.36 -5.36 -9.32
N ASP A 139 -16.67 -6.04 -8.42
CA ASP A 139 -17.13 -7.31 -7.89
C ASP A 139 -18.24 -7.06 -6.87
N SER A 140 -19.48 -7.44 -7.21
CA SER A 140 -20.64 -7.24 -6.36
C SER A 140 -20.71 -8.19 -5.17
N SER A 141 -19.91 -9.26 -5.17
CA SER A 141 -19.81 -10.21 -4.06
C SER A 141 -18.91 -9.71 -2.92
N VAL A 142 -18.10 -8.69 -3.19
CA VAL A 142 -17.15 -8.12 -2.23
C VAL A 142 -17.62 -6.73 -1.78
N ALA A 143 -17.81 -6.58 -0.47
CA ALA A 143 -18.14 -5.28 0.12
C ALA A 143 -17.01 -4.26 -0.11
N PRO A 144 -17.33 -2.96 -0.30
CA PRO A 144 -16.31 -1.93 -0.32
C PRO A 144 -15.59 -1.85 1.02
N VAL A 145 -14.32 -1.47 0.97
CA VAL A 145 -13.55 -1.13 2.16
C VAL A 145 -13.65 0.37 2.38
N VAL A 146 -14.14 0.78 3.55
CA VAL A 146 -14.20 2.18 3.95
C VAL A 146 -13.22 2.40 5.10
N THR A 147 -12.28 3.33 4.91
CA THR A 147 -11.25 3.65 5.91
C THR A 147 -11.32 5.13 6.28
N ARG A 148 -11.36 5.45 7.58
CA ARG A 148 -11.22 6.83 8.07
C ARG A 148 -9.76 7.26 7.97
N ARG A 149 -9.52 8.47 7.48
CA ARG A 149 -8.20 9.10 7.37
C ARG A 149 -7.98 10.09 8.52
N PRO A 150 -6.72 10.49 8.82
CA PRO A 150 -6.42 11.44 9.89
C PRO A 150 -7.19 12.77 9.81
N SER A 151 -7.49 13.28 8.61
CA SER A 151 -8.34 14.47 8.43
C SER A 151 -9.82 14.24 8.78
N GLY A 152 -10.19 13.00 9.12
CA GLY A 152 -11.55 12.50 9.31
C GLY A 152 -12.31 12.24 8.01
N LYS A 153 -11.74 12.55 6.84
CA LYS A 153 -12.28 12.09 5.54
C LYS A 153 -12.25 10.56 5.45
N PHE A 154 -12.98 10.02 4.49
CA PHE A 154 -13.02 8.59 4.23
C PHE A 154 -12.42 8.27 2.87
N LEU A 155 -11.66 7.18 2.81
CA LEU A 155 -11.26 6.52 1.58
C LEU A 155 -12.19 5.32 1.36
N ILE A 156 -12.79 5.25 0.17
CA ILE A 156 -13.64 4.15 -0.26
C ILE A 156 -12.89 3.39 -1.35
N GLU A 157 -12.67 2.10 -1.15
CA GLU A 157 -12.01 1.22 -2.11
C GLU A 157 -12.92 0.08 -2.55
N VAL A 158 -12.89 -0.19 -3.84
CA VAL A 158 -13.76 -1.18 -4.49
C VAL A 158 -12.90 -2.27 -5.12
N THR A 159 -13.29 -3.52 -4.93
CA THR A 159 -12.69 -4.65 -5.63
C THR A 159 -13.36 -4.79 -7.00
N THR A 160 -12.58 -5.02 -8.06
CA THR A 160 -13.11 -5.26 -9.41
C THR A 160 -12.96 -6.72 -9.80
N THR A 161 -13.69 -7.14 -10.83
CA THR A 161 -13.56 -8.49 -11.42
C THR A 161 -12.35 -8.61 -12.36
N GLN A 162 -11.52 -7.58 -12.47
CA GLN A 162 -10.33 -7.62 -13.31
C GLN A 162 -9.33 -8.63 -12.79
N ARG A 163 -8.71 -9.37 -13.70
CA ARG A 163 -7.58 -10.24 -13.34
C ARG A 163 -6.44 -9.40 -12.80
N VAL A 164 -5.78 -9.91 -11.76
CA VAL A 164 -4.54 -9.33 -11.24
C VAL A 164 -3.53 -9.28 -12.38
N LYS A 165 -2.99 -8.09 -12.64
CA LYS A 165 -1.92 -7.92 -13.63
C LYS A 165 -0.62 -8.23 -12.90
N PRO A 166 0.14 -9.27 -13.29
CA PRO A 166 1.37 -9.63 -12.58
C PRO A 166 2.36 -8.47 -12.47
N ASP A 167 2.38 -7.56 -13.44
CA ASP A 167 3.36 -6.47 -13.48
C ASP A 167 2.91 -5.26 -12.65
N LEU A 168 1.60 -5.12 -12.40
CA LEU A 168 1.00 -3.95 -11.74
C LEU A 168 0.38 -4.26 -10.38
N GLY A 169 0.19 -5.55 -10.05
CA GLY A 169 -0.58 -6.01 -8.90
C GLY A 169 -2.08 -5.71 -9.02
N VAL A 170 -2.70 -5.46 -7.86
CA VAL A 170 -4.11 -5.08 -7.75
C VAL A 170 -4.22 -3.57 -7.62
N LEU A 171 -4.78 -2.92 -8.64
CA LEU A 171 -5.16 -1.51 -8.58
C LEU A 171 -6.66 -1.42 -8.28
N LYS A 172 -7.00 -1.09 -7.03
CA LYS A 172 -8.40 -0.88 -6.63
C LYS A 172 -8.86 0.51 -7.06
N PRO A 173 -10.00 0.64 -7.78
CA PRO A 173 -10.70 1.91 -7.87
C PRO A 173 -10.97 2.45 -6.47
N PHE A 174 -10.74 3.74 -6.28
CA PHE A 174 -10.99 4.39 -5.02
C PHE A 174 -11.53 5.81 -5.21
N CYS A 175 -12.27 6.29 -4.23
CA CYS A 175 -12.65 7.69 -4.13
C CYS A 175 -12.55 8.19 -2.68
N PHE A 176 -12.52 9.52 -2.54
CA PHE A 176 -12.57 10.16 -1.23
C PHE A 176 -13.98 10.68 -0.96
N MET A 177 -14.43 10.51 0.28
CA MET A 177 -15.69 11.05 0.79
C MET A 177 -15.39 11.99 1.96
N SER A 178 -16.05 13.15 1.98
CA SER A 178 -15.93 14.09 3.10
C SER A 178 -16.65 13.56 4.35
N GLN A 179 -16.32 14.13 5.52
CA GLN A 179 -17.01 13.79 6.78
C GLN A 179 -18.54 13.93 6.70
N ALA A 180 -19.02 14.90 5.91
CA ALA A 180 -20.45 15.17 5.74
C ALA A 180 -21.16 14.24 4.74
N GLY A 181 -20.47 13.29 4.09
CA GLY A 181 -21.08 12.39 3.10
C GLY A 181 -21.28 13.05 1.73
N GLY A 182 -20.20 13.58 1.15
CA GLY A 182 -20.16 14.10 -0.21
C GLY A 182 -18.77 13.92 -0.82
N ARG A 183 -18.54 14.48 -2.01
CA ARG A 183 -17.23 14.38 -2.68
C ARG A 183 -16.11 14.92 -1.79
N GLY A 184 -15.16 14.04 -1.48
CA GLY A 184 -13.91 14.39 -0.81
C GLY A 184 -12.81 14.70 -1.81
N GLY A 185 -11.93 15.63 -1.45
CA GLY A 185 -10.67 15.86 -2.14
C GLY A 185 -9.53 15.07 -1.48
N PHE A 186 -8.51 14.77 -2.28
CA PHE A 186 -7.24 14.26 -1.75
C PHE A 186 -6.66 15.24 -0.73
N ASP A 187 -6.19 14.72 0.39
CA ASP A 187 -5.41 15.47 1.38
C ASP A 187 -3.99 14.90 1.43
N PRO A 188 -2.94 15.71 1.22
CA PRO A 188 -1.56 15.23 1.36
C PRO A 188 -1.24 14.68 2.75
N ASN A 189 -1.98 15.11 3.79
CA ASN A 189 -1.81 14.62 5.16
C ASN A 189 -2.63 13.35 5.46
N ASP A 190 -3.49 12.93 4.52
CA ASP A 190 -4.22 11.65 4.58
C ASP A 190 -3.47 10.54 3.87
N LEU A 191 -2.29 10.80 3.31
CA LEU A 191 -1.40 9.74 2.83
C LEU A 191 -0.85 9.00 4.01
#